data_AF-A0A834XAJ8-F1
#
_entry.id   AF-A0A834XAJ8-F1
#
_cell.length_a   1.000
_cell.length_b   1.000
_cell.length_c   1.000
_cell.angle_alpha   90.00
_cell.angle_beta   90.00
_cell.angle_gamma   90.00
#
_symmetry.space_group_name_H-M   'P 1'
#
loop_
_entity.id
_entity.type
_entity.pdbx_description
1 polymer ?
#
loop_
_entity_poly.entity_id
_entity_poly.type
_entity_poly.pdbx_seq_one_letter_code
_entity_poly.pdbx_strand_id
1 'polypeptide(L)'
;METVAEDVEEYNYREVQLPSLIPKVPEPELERETGERRRGRDILIAIDHGPNSKRAFDWALIHLCRLADTVHLIHVVSDVKNQIVYDMTQTLMDKLAIEAFKVVMVKTVARIVQGEPGKVICKEAERIKPAAVVLGTRGRGLIQSVLQGSVGEHCFHNCKVSPVIIVPGKDAEDESII
;
A
#
# COMPACT_ATOMS: atom_id res chain seq x y z
N MET A 1 30.07 -18.96 -18.51
CA MET A 1 29.21 -18.34 -17.48
C MET A 1 27.88 -18.08 -18.17
N GLU A 2 26.97 -19.04 -18.10
CA GLU A 2 25.60 -18.85 -18.59
C GLU A 2 24.89 -17.91 -17.62
N THR A 3 24.41 -16.79 -18.14
CA THR A 3 23.47 -15.91 -17.45
C THR A 3 22.15 -16.67 -17.37
N VAL A 4 21.81 -17.17 -16.19
CA VAL A 4 20.47 -17.68 -15.89
C VAL A 4 19.53 -16.49 -16.13
N ALA A 5 18.71 -16.57 -17.18
CA ALA A 5 17.62 -15.63 -17.36
C ALA A 5 16.71 -15.80 -16.14
N GLU A 6 16.59 -14.78 -15.30
CA GLU A 6 15.59 -14.77 -14.25
C GLU A 6 14.24 -14.92 -14.94
N ASP A 7 13.60 -16.07 -14.74
CA ASP A 7 12.23 -16.30 -15.15
C ASP A 7 11.40 -15.17 -14.54
N VAL A 8 11.03 -14.19 -15.37
CA VAL A 8 10.04 -13.19 -15.01
C VAL A 8 8.73 -13.96 -14.92
N GLU A 9 8.48 -14.60 -13.77
CA GLU A 9 7.22 -15.26 -13.49
C GLU A 9 6.13 -14.23 -13.76
N GLU A 10 5.36 -14.44 -14.83
CA GLU A 10 4.20 -13.62 -15.17
C GLU A 10 3.12 -13.99 -14.16
N TYR A 11 2.98 -13.17 -13.11
CA TYR A 11 2.04 -13.42 -12.03
C TYR A 11 0.71 -12.73 -12.36
N ASN A 12 -0.40 -13.43 -12.14
CA ASN A 12 -1.72 -12.91 -12.50
C ASN A 12 -2.08 -11.70 -11.63
N TYR A 13 -2.56 -10.63 -12.25
CA TYR A 13 -3.05 -9.43 -11.55
C TYR A 13 -4.28 -8.85 -12.25
N ARG A 14 -5.01 -8.01 -11.52
CA ARG A 14 -6.10 -7.18 -12.03
C ARG A 14 -5.90 -5.75 -11.55
N GLU A 15 -5.84 -4.81 -12.47
CA GLU A 15 -5.92 -3.38 -12.13
C GLU A 15 -7.35 -3.05 -11.73
N VAL A 16 -7.50 -2.28 -10.66
CA VAL A 16 -8.81 -1.84 -10.20
C VAL A 16 -9.11 -0.48 -10.80
N GLN A 17 -10.23 -0.42 -11.52
CA GLN A 17 -10.74 0.83 -12.07
C GLN A 17 -11.37 1.64 -10.95
N LEU A 18 -10.64 2.64 -10.47
CA LEU A 18 -11.08 3.53 -9.39
C LEU A 18 -11.94 4.68 -9.94
N PRO A 19 -12.81 5.28 -9.11
CA PRO A 19 -13.53 6.50 -9.48
C PRO A 19 -12.55 7.61 -9.89
N SER A 20 -12.78 8.23 -11.05
CA SER A 20 -11.97 9.36 -11.50
C SER A 20 -12.30 10.61 -10.68
N LEU A 21 -11.54 10.86 -9.62
CA LEU A 21 -11.60 12.09 -8.85
C LEU A 21 -10.46 13.00 -9.32
N ILE A 22 -10.74 13.90 -10.26
CA ILE A 22 -9.76 14.91 -10.69
C ILE A 22 -9.74 16.01 -9.61
N PRO A 23 -8.61 16.24 -8.91
CA PRO A 23 -8.52 17.37 -8.01
C PRO A 23 -8.64 18.65 -8.84
N LYS A 24 -9.66 19.46 -8.58
CA LYS A 24 -9.65 20.86 -9.03
C LYS A 24 -8.61 21.57 -8.20
N VAL A 25 -7.39 21.64 -8.72
CA VAL A 25 -6.30 22.41 -8.10
C VAL A 25 -6.69 23.89 -8.18
N PRO A 26 -6.88 24.60 -7.05
CA PRO A 26 -7.12 26.04 -7.07
C PRO A 26 -5.92 26.73 -7.73
N GLU A 27 -6.17 27.80 -8.47
CA GLU A 27 -5.06 28.64 -8.95
C GLU A 27 -4.28 29.16 -7.74
N PRO A 28 -2.93 29.04 -7.74
CA PRO A 28 -2.14 29.42 -6.59
C PRO A 28 -2.26 30.94 -6.34
N GLU A 29 -2.58 31.32 -5.11
CA GLU A 29 -2.77 32.72 -4.68
C GLU A 29 -1.46 33.53 -4.62
N LEU A 30 -0.30 32.87 -4.72
CA LEU A 30 1.03 33.48 -4.64
C LEU A 30 1.91 33.02 -5.81
N GLU A 31 2.64 33.96 -6.41
CA GLU A 31 3.69 33.65 -7.39
C GLU A 31 4.73 32.75 -6.74
N ARG A 32 4.88 31.54 -7.29
CA ARG A 32 5.79 30.52 -6.76
C ARG A 32 7.22 30.85 -7.17
N GLU A 33 8.14 30.83 -6.21
CA GLU A 33 9.56 30.71 -6.52
C GLU A 33 9.78 29.52 -7.47
N THR A 34 10.65 29.71 -8.46
CA THR A 34 10.97 28.79 -9.55
C THR A 34 11.70 27.51 -9.11
N GLY A 35 11.47 27.03 -7.89
CA GLY A 35 11.91 25.72 -7.45
C GLY A 35 11.22 24.66 -8.31
N GLU A 36 11.99 23.78 -8.94
CA GLU A 36 11.46 22.58 -9.58
C GLU A 36 10.47 21.92 -8.63
N ARG A 37 9.19 21.83 -9.03
CA ARG A 37 8.19 21.09 -8.25
C ARG A 37 8.77 19.70 -8.03
N ARG A 38 9.10 19.35 -6.77
CA ARG A 38 9.51 17.98 -6.44
C ARG A 38 8.47 17.05 -7.04
N ARG A 39 8.89 16.17 -7.96
CA ARG A 39 8.00 15.18 -8.56
C ARG A 39 7.31 14.42 -7.41
N GLY A 40 6.02 14.16 -7.60
CA GLY A 40 5.25 13.31 -6.70
C GLY A 40 5.97 11.99 -6.44
N ARG A 41 5.92 11.50 -5.19
CA ARG A 41 6.48 10.20 -4.85
C ARG A 41 5.39 9.14 -4.96
N ASP A 42 5.78 7.93 -5.28
CA ASP A 42 4.91 6.77 -5.16
C ASP A 42 4.98 6.22 -3.73
N ILE A 43 3.84 6.00 -3.09
CA ILE A 43 3.71 5.40 -1.76
C ILE A 43 2.93 4.10 -1.91
N LEU A 44 3.56 2.95 -1.62
CA LEU A 44 2.90 1.66 -1.72
C LEU A 44 2.30 1.30 -0.36
N ILE A 45 1.00 0.99 -0.32
CA ILE A 45 0.31 0.56 0.89
C ILE A 45 -0.29 -0.81 0.62
N ALA A 46 0.14 -1.82 1.38
CA ALA A 46 -0.51 -3.12 1.33
C ALA A 46 -1.77 -3.10 2.18
N ILE A 47 -2.88 -3.49 1.57
CA ILE A 47 -4.20 -3.50 2.18
C ILE A 47 -4.77 -4.91 2.24
N ASP A 48 -5.63 -5.15 3.22
CA ASP A 48 -6.46 -6.34 3.34
C ASP A 48 -7.83 -5.97 3.93
N HIS A 49 -8.68 -6.95 4.15
CA HIS A 49 -10.00 -6.74 4.78
C HIS A 49 -9.92 -6.60 6.32
N GLY A 50 -8.71 -6.48 6.88
CA GLY A 50 -8.46 -6.37 8.31
C GLY A 50 -8.34 -4.93 8.81
N PRO A 51 -8.61 -4.67 10.09
CA PRO A 51 -8.59 -3.32 10.66
C PRO A 51 -7.19 -2.70 10.70
N ASN A 52 -6.14 -3.51 10.84
CA ASN A 52 -4.77 -3.00 10.94
C ASN A 52 -4.24 -2.46 9.61
N SER A 53 -4.66 -3.02 8.48
CA SER A 53 -4.28 -2.46 7.17
C SER A 53 -5.00 -1.15 6.90
N LYS A 54 -6.27 -1.01 7.34
CA LYS A 54 -6.98 0.29 7.35
C LYS A 54 -6.25 1.32 8.21
N ARG A 55 -5.81 0.95 9.42
CA ARG A 55 -5.01 1.84 10.27
C ARG A 55 -3.70 2.24 9.60
N ALA A 56 -3.02 1.31 8.93
CA ALA A 56 -1.81 1.59 8.18
C ALA A 56 -2.04 2.58 7.03
N PHE A 57 -3.15 2.40 6.31
CA PHE A 57 -3.61 3.32 5.28
C PHE A 57 -3.84 4.73 5.87
N ASP A 58 -4.62 4.85 6.95
CA ASP A 58 -4.91 6.15 7.59
C ASP A 58 -3.65 6.83 8.10
N TRP A 59 -2.77 6.07 8.73
CA TRP A 59 -1.50 6.56 9.21
C TRP A 59 -0.64 7.10 8.05
N ALA A 60 -0.58 6.39 6.92
CA ALA A 60 0.18 6.82 5.75
C ALA A 60 -0.41 8.10 5.14
N LEU A 61 -1.74 8.23 5.05
CA LEU A 61 -2.35 9.45 4.55
C LEU A 61 -1.99 10.66 5.42
N ILE A 62 -2.14 10.53 6.74
CA ILE A 62 -1.98 11.65 7.67
C ILE A 62 -0.51 12.05 7.85
N HIS A 63 0.41 11.07 7.93
CA HIS A 63 1.78 11.32 8.38
C HIS A 63 2.83 11.24 7.27
N LEU A 64 2.51 10.61 6.13
CA LEU A 64 3.50 10.32 5.09
C LEU A 64 3.17 10.99 3.75
N CYS A 65 1.90 11.00 3.35
CA CYS A 65 1.46 11.48 2.05
C CYS A 65 1.39 13.01 1.97
N ARG A 66 1.60 13.53 0.77
CA ARG A 66 1.49 14.96 0.40
C ARG A 66 0.71 15.07 -0.90
N LEU A 67 0.14 16.24 -1.19
CA LEU A 67 -0.70 16.51 -2.38
C LEU A 67 -0.15 15.95 -3.71
N ALA A 68 1.16 16.03 -3.93
CA ALA A 68 1.78 15.60 -5.17
C ALA A 68 2.01 14.08 -5.25
N ASP A 69 1.91 13.34 -4.15
CA ASP A 69 2.19 11.91 -4.10
C ASP A 69 1.11 11.08 -4.82
N THR A 70 1.47 9.87 -5.23
CA THR A 70 0.54 8.84 -5.73
C THR A 70 0.54 7.66 -4.78
N VAL A 71 -0.63 7.29 -4.28
CA VAL A 71 -0.82 6.13 -3.42
C VAL A 71 -1.11 4.90 -4.28
N HIS A 72 -0.34 3.83 -4.10
CA HIS A 72 -0.53 2.53 -4.73
C HIS A 72 -1.09 1.55 -3.71
N LEU A 73 -2.37 1.22 -3.84
CA LEU A 73 -3.03 0.21 -3.01
C LEU A 73 -2.80 -1.18 -3.61
N ILE A 74 -2.16 -2.07 -2.86
CA ILE A 74 -1.91 -3.45 -3.29
C ILE A 74 -2.64 -4.41 -2.36
N HIS A 75 -3.48 -5.28 -2.91
CA HIS A 75 -4.05 -6.42 -2.19
C HIS A 75 -3.60 -7.73 -2.82
N VAL A 76 -3.10 -8.65 -2.01
CA VAL A 76 -2.63 -9.96 -2.48
C VAL A 76 -3.67 -11.03 -2.16
N VAL A 77 -4.05 -11.80 -3.18
CA VAL A 77 -5.05 -12.88 -3.09
C VAL A 77 -4.45 -14.21 -3.53
N SER A 78 -5.04 -15.32 -3.12
CA SER A 78 -4.60 -16.65 -3.57
C SER A 78 -4.98 -16.95 -5.02
N ASP A 79 -6.08 -16.39 -5.51
CA ASP A 79 -6.56 -16.52 -6.89
C ASP A 79 -7.36 -15.28 -7.32
N VAL A 80 -6.90 -14.61 -8.37
CA VAL A 80 -7.57 -13.41 -8.94
C VAL A 80 -8.82 -13.75 -9.75
N LYS A 81 -9.03 -15.04 -10.10
CA LYS A 81 -10.22 -15.53 -10.81
C LYS A 81 -11.42 -15.70 -9.87
N ASN A 82 -11.20 -15.67 -8.55
CA ASN A 82 -12.30 -15.68 -7.59
C ASN A 82 -13.04 -14.34 -7.63
N GLN A 83 -14.17 -14.33 -8.35
CA GLN A 83 -14.94 -13.11 -8.60
C GLN A 83 -15.51 -12.51 -7.31
N ILE A 84 -15.93 -13.32 -6.34
CA ILE A 84 -16.44 -12.83 -5.05
C ILE A 84 -15.36 -12.06 -4.30
N VAL A 85 -14.16 -12.65 -4.18
CA VAL A 85 -13.02 -11.99 -3.52
C VAL A 85 -12.62 -10.71 -4.27
N TYR A 86 -12.64 -10.75 -5.60
CA TYR A 86 -12.35 -9.59 -6.42
C TYR A 86 -13.37 -8.46 -6.17
N ASP A 87 -14.67 -8.72 -6.25
CA ASP A 87 -15.72 -7.70 -6.10
C ASP A 87 -15.70 -7.05 -4.71
N MET A 88 -15.48 -7.87 -3.67
CA MET A 88 -15.31 -7.39 -2.30
C MET A 88 -14.08 -6.49 -2.17
N THR A 89 -12.95 -6.89 -2.77
CA THR A 89 -11.70 -6.14 -2.72
C THR A 89 -11.75 -4.85 -3.54
N GLN A 90 -12.39 -4.88 -4.71
CA GLN A 90 -12.66 -3.69 -5.51
C GLN A 90 -13.49 -2.67 -4.71
N THR A 91 -14.56 -3.13 -4.07
CA THR A 91 -15.41 -2.26 -3.23
C THR A 91 -14.63 -1.63 -2.08
N LEU A 92 -13.70 -2.37 -1.46
CA LEU A 92 -12.80 -1.84 -0.44
C LEU A 92 -11.86 -0.77 -1.04
N MET A 93 -11.17 -1.08 -2.13
CA MET A 93 -10.23 -0.16 -2.80
C MET A 93 -10.90 1.13 -3.27
N ASP A 94 -12.13 1.07 -3.78
CA ASP A 94 -12.90 2.25 -4.18
C ASP A 94 -13.17 3.17 -2.99
N LYS A 95 -13.58 2.60 -1.84
CA LYS A 95 -13.81 3.37 -0.61
C LYS A 95 -12.52 4.05 -0.14
N LEU A 96 -11.41 3.31 -0.11
CA LEU A 96 -10.10 3.86 0.29
C LEU A 96 -9.62 4.94 -0.67
N ALA A 97 -9.80 4.78 -1.98
CA ALA A 97 -9.42 5.78 -2.96
C ALA A 97 -10.20 7.09 -2.78
N ILE A 98 -11.52 7.00 -2.52
CA ILE A 98 -12.35 8.17 -2.21
C ILE A 98 -11.89 8.84 -0.91
N GLU A 99 -11.53 8.06 0.11
CA GLU A 99 -11.03 8.57 1.39
C GLU A 99 -9.69 9.29 1.23
N ALA A 100 -8.72 8.67 0.55
CA ALA A 100 -7.43 9.29 0.21
C ALA A 100 -7.60 10.63 -0.51
N PHE A 101 -8.52 10.70 -1.47
CA PHE A 101 -8.83 11.95 -2.16
C PHE A 101 -9.43 13.00 -1.23
N LYS A 102 -10.36 12.62 -0.36
CA LYS A 102 -11.03 13.56 0.57
C LYS A 102 -10.08 14.09 1.66
N VAL A 103 -9.17 13.27 2.16
CA VAL A 103 -8.32 13.62 3.30
C VAL A 103 -7.08 14.41 2.87
N VAL A 104 -6.41 14.00 1.78
CA VAL A 104 -5.13 14.60 1.35
C VAL A 104 -5.07 15.00 -0.11
N MET A 105 -6.16 14.84 -0.87
CA MET A 105 -6.24 15.15 -2.31
C MET A 105 -5.18 14.44 -3.16
N VAL A 106 -4.77 13.24 -2.76
CA VAL A 106 -3.79 12.44 -3.49
C VAL A 106 -4.43 11.58 -4.57
N LYS A 107 -3.66 11.31 -5.62
CA LYS A 107 -4.03 10.32 -6.63
C LYS A 107 -3.86 8.92 -6.05
N THR A 108 -4.81 8.04 -6.35
CA THR A 108 -4.73 6.62 -5.97
C THR A 108 -4.72 5.75 -7.22
N VAL A 109 -3.90 4.70 -7.20
CA VAL A 109 -3.90 3.57 -8.14
C VAL A 109 -4.04 2.31 -7.32
N ALA A 110 -4.78 1.32 -7.82
CA ALA A 110 -5.06 0.11 -7.06
C ALA A 110 -4.88 -1.15 -7.92
N ARG A 111 -4.32 -2.19 -7.30
CA ARG A 111 -4.05 -3.46 -7.97
C ARG A 111 -4.29 -4.65 -7.04
N ILE A 112 -4.99 -5.65 -7.56
CA ILE A 112 -5.20 -6.95 -6.92
C ILE A 112 -4.26 -7.94 -7.59
N VAL A 113 -3.46 -8.64 -6.81
CA VAL A 113 -2.36 -9.46 -7.31
C VAL A 113 -2.45 -10.87 -6.75
N GLN A 114 -2.24 -11.88 -7.59
CA GLN A 114 -2.19 -13.27 -7.14
C GLN A 114 -0.80 -13.63 -6.60
N GLY A 115 -0.74 -14.28 -5.44
CA GLY A 115 0.49 -14.94 -4.99
C GLY A 115 0.67 -14.98 -3.48
N GLU A 116 1.93 -15.14 -3.05
CA GLU A 116 2.32 -15.10 -1.65
C GLU A 116 2.59 -13.63 -1.24
N PRO A 117 1.92 -13.09 -0.20
CA PRO A 117 1.89 -11.66 0.05
C PRO A 117 3.26 -11.01 0.22
N GLY A 118 4.19 -11.63 0.96
CA GLY A 118 5.52 -11.06 1.18
C GLY A 118 6.28 -10.87 -0.13
N LYS A 119 6.38 -11.94 -0.93
CA LYS A 119 7.03 -11.91 -2.24
C LYS A 119 6.37 -10.92 -3.20
N VAL A 120 5.03 -10.95 -3.29
CA VAL A 120 4.29 -10.09 -4.21
C VAL A 120 4.48 -8.61 -3.86
N ILE A 121 4.45 -8.25 -2.57
CA ILE A 121 4.66 -6.86 -2.14
C ILE A 121 6.09 -6.41 -2.50
N CYS A 122 7.10 -7.24 -2.25
CA CYS A 122 8.49 -6.92 -2.66
C CYS A 122 8.60 -6.72 -4.18
N LYS A 123 7.96 -7.59 -4.97
CA LYS A 123 7.96 -7.50 -6.45
C LYS A 123 7.25 -6.25 -6.96
N GLU A 124 6.09 -5.90 -6.39
CA GLU A 124 5.41 -4.65 -6.72
C GLU A 124 6.22 -3.42 -6.29
N ALA A 125 6.95 -3.50 -5.17
CA ALA A 125 7.88 -2.44 -4.77
C ALA A 125 9.03 -2.30 -5.76
N GLU A 126 9.60 -3.39 -6.28
CA GLU A 126 10.65 -3.35 -7.33
C GLU A 126 10.14 -2.73 -8.63
N ARG A 127 8.89 -3.04 -9.00
CA ARG A 127 8.23 -2.49 -10.18
C ARG A 127 7.95 -0.99 -10.05
N ILE A 128 7.43 -0.56 -8.91
CA ILE A 128 6.99 0.83 -8.67
C ILE A 128 8.17 1.72 -8.25
N LYS A 129 9.14 1.17 -7.51
CA LYS A 129 10.21 1.89 -6.80
C LYS A 129 9.66 2.99 -5.88
N PRO A 130 8.73 2.66 -4.96
CA PRO A 130 8.07 3.65 -4.14
C PRO A 130 9.05 4.27 -3.13
N ALA A 131 8.74 5.47 -2.65
CA ALA A 131 9.50 6.10 -1.58
C ALA A 131 9.34 5.37 -0.23
N ALA A 132 8.26 4.61 -0.07
CA ALA A 132 8.04 3.73 1.08
C ALA A 132 7.01 2.62 0.75
N VAL A 133 7.17 1.49 1.42
CA VAL A 133 6.18 0.40 1.50
C VAL A 133 5.58 0.40 2.90
N VAL A 134 4.26 0.56 3.00
CA VAL A 134 3.53 0.65 4.28
C VAL A 134 2.67 -0.59 4.48
N LEU A 135 2.81 -1.22 5.65
CA LEU A 135 2.11 -2.45 6.05
C LEU A 135 1.49 -2.26 7.43
N GLY A 136 0.33 -2.88 7.68
CA GLY A 136 -0.18 -3.05 9.04
C GLY A 136 0.42 -4.29 9.71
N THR A 137 0.52 -4.31 11.04
CA THR A 137 0.78 -5.57 11.76
C THR A 137 -0.43 -6.51 11.66
N ARG A 138 -0.24 -7.83 11.78
CA ARG A 138 -1.37 -8.75 11.91
C ARG A 138 -2.02 -8.58 13.29
N GLY A 139 -3.36 -8.58 13.33
CA GLY A 139 -4.16 -8.42 14.56
C GLY A 139 -4.22 -9.66 15.45
N ARG A 140 -3.10 -10.37 15.62
CA ARG A 140 -2.98 -11.47 16.58
C ARG A 140 -1.90 -11.02 17.56
N GLY A 141 -2.26 -10.85 18.82
CA GLY A 141 -1.35 -10.34 19.86
C GLY A 141 -0.02 -11.08 19.93
N LEU A 142 0.91 -10.55 20.74
CA LEU A 142 2.32 -10.91 20.92
C LEU A 142 2.70 -12.42 20.92
N ILE A 143 1.74 -13.33 21.08
CA ILE A 143 1.94 -14.76 21.35
C ILE A 143 1.93 -15.63 20.07
N GLN A 144 1.43 -15.17 18.92
CA GLN A 144 1.36 -16.01 17.70
C GLN A 144 2.43 -15.70 16.62
N SER A 145 3.49 -15.01 17.03
CA SER A 145 4.61 -14.51 16.21
C SER A 145 5.52 -15.59 15.61
N VAL A 146 5.29 -16.88 15.88
CA VAL A 146 6.27 -17.97 15.65
C VAL A 146 5.86 -18.95 14.54
N LEU A 147 5.00 -18.55 13.60
CA LEU A 147 4.69 -19.33 12.41
C LEU A 147 5.27 -18.66 11.16
N GLN A 148 6.39 -19.22 10.68
CA GLN A 148 7.00 -18.99 9.36
C GLN A 148 7.04 -17.53 8.87
N GLY A 149 7.47 -16.59 9.72
CA GLY A 149 7.67 -15.19 9.37
C GLY A 149 6.40 -14.42 9.01
N SER A 150 6.21 -13.24 9.59
CA SER A 150 5.08 -12.39 9.16
C SER A 150 5.32 -11.79 7.77
N VAL A 151 4.26 -11.34 7.07
CA VAL A 151 4.42 -10.61 5.80
C VAL A 151 5.29 -9.36 6.00
N GLY A 152 5.09 -8.65 7.11
CA GLY A 152 5.92 -7.50 7.48
C GLY A 152 7.39 -7.87 7.66
N GLU A 153 7.68 -8.99 8.33
CA GLU A 153 9.03 -9.50 8.51
C GLU A 153 9.67 -9.93 7.18
N HIS A 154 8.91 -10.62 6.32
CA HIS A 154 9.39 -10.97 4.99
C HIS A 154 9.75 -9.73 4.18
N CYS A 155 8.87 -8.73 4.14
CA CYS A 155 9.12 -7.48 3.43
C CYS A 155 10.30 -6.72 4.03
N PHE A 156 10.41 -6.64 5.36
CA PHE A 156 11.52 -5.96 6.03
C PHE A 156 12.89 -6.55 5.64
N HIS A 157 12.98 -7.89 5.54
CA HIS A 157 14.22 -8.55 5.16
C HIS A 157 14.48 -8.53 3.65
N ASN A 158 13.45 -8.57 2.81
CA ASN A 158 13.61 -8.83 1.37
C ASN A 158 13.32 -7.62 0.47
N CYS A 159 12.58 -6.61 0.90
CA CYS A 159 12.31 -5.41 0.11
C CYS A 159 13.52 -4.48 0.13
N LYS A 160 14.40 -4.59 -0.88
CA LYS A 160 15.66 -3.83 -0.95
C LYS A 160 15.55 -2.44 -1.59
N VAL A 161 14.50 -2.21 -2.36
CA VAL A 161 14.35 -1.00 -3.18
C VAL A 161 13.76 0.19 -2.43
N SER A 162 13.09 -0.04 -1.30
CA SER A 162 12.39 1.01 -0.56
C SER A 162 12.30 0.71 0.93
N PRO A 163 12.27 1.73 1.80
CA PRO A 163 12.02 1.56 3.22
C PRO A 163 10.66 0.91 3.50
N VAL A 164 10.63 -0.05 4.41
CA VAL A 164 9.39 -0.70 4.88
C VAL A 164 8.96 -0.09 6.20
N ILE A 165 7.72 0.36 6.27
CA ILE A 165 7.09 0.95 7.46
C ILE A 165 6.00 -0.02 7.93
N ILE A 166 6.16 -0.51 9.16
CA ILE A 166 5.17 -1.37 9.81
C ILE A 166 4.39 -0.53 10.81
N VAL A 167 3.10 -0.36 10.56
CA VAL A 167 2.18 0.39 11.40
C VAL A 167 1.57 -0.58 12.42
N PRO A 168 1.78 -0.38 13.74
CA PRO A 168 1.24 -1.27 14.76
C PRO A 168 -0.29 -1.27 14.76
N GLY A 169 -0.91 -2.35 15.21
CA GLY A 169 -2.34 -2.36 15.53
C GLY A 169 -2.64 -1.51 16.76
N LYS A 170 -3.91 -1.31 17.08
CA LYS A 170 -4.31 -0.98 18.45
C LYS A 170 -4.52 -2.31 19.18
N ASP A 171 -3.68 -2.61 20.16
CA ASP A 171 -4.01 -3.67 21.11
C ASP A 171 -5.15 -3.18 22.02
N ALA A 172 -5.94 -4.09 22.56
CA ALA A 172 -6.99 -3.81 23.55
C ALA A 172 -6.42 -3.33 24.91
N GLU A 173 -5.15 -2.92 24.98
CA GLU A 173 -4.43 -2.57 26.21
C GLU A 173 -4.05 -1.07 26.29
N ASP A 174 -4.49 -0.24 25.34
CA ASP A 174 -4.37 1.24 25.40
C ASP A 174 -5.30 1.88 26.46
N GLU A 175 -5.81 1.11 27.45
CA GLU A 175 -6.49 1.60 28.65
C GLU A 175 -5.62 1.54 29.92
N SER A 176 -4.34 1.15 29.84
CA SER A 176 -3.53 0.90 31.04
C SER A 176 -2.22 1.66 31.11
N ILE A 177 -2.22 3.00 30.99
CA ILE A 177 -1.34 3.89 31.77
C ILE A 177 -2.00 5.28 31.92
N ILE A 178 -2.92 5.42 32.88
CA ILE A 178 -3.02 6.60 33.77
C ILE A 178 -3.40 6.07 35.16
#